data_AF-H3G6N4-F1
#
_entry.id   AF-H3G6N4-F1
#
_cell.length_a   1.000
_cell.length_b   1.000
_cell.length_c   1.000
_cell.angle_alpha   90.00
_cell.angle_beta   90.00
_cell.angle_gamma   90.00
#
_symmetry.space_group_name_H-M   'P 1'
#
loop_
_entity.id
_entity.type
_entity.pdbx_description
1 polymer ?
#
loop_
_entity_poly.entity_id
_entity_poly.type
_entity_poly.pdbx_seq_one_letter_code
_entity_poly.pdbx_strand_id
1 'polypeptide(L)' 'DDPIVFCDGCNVAVHQFCYGIRTVPSDKWFCDVCKGARTRDSTASPSQLRCQLCPQRGGAFKRTECGQWVHVQCFLWIPE' A
#
# COMPACT_ATOMS: atom_id res chain seq x y z
N ASP A 1 13.52 12.22 10.87
CA ASP A 1 13.82 11.42 9.67
C ASP A 1 12.57 10.78 9.11
N ASP A 2 12.42 10.76 7.79
CA ASP A 2 11.32 10.11 7.05
C ASP A 2 11.91 9.21 5.94
N PRO A 3 12.38 8.01 6.30
CA PRO A 3 13.07 7.14 5.36
C PRO A 3 12.11 6.55 4.31
N ILE A 4 12.67 6.20 3.15
CA ILE A 4 11.98 5.39 2.15
C ILE A 4 12.07 3.92 2.56
N VAL A 5 10.92 3.27 2.67
CA VAL A 5 10.78 1.85 3.01
C VAL A 5 10.32 1.08 1.77
N PHE A 6 10.98 -0.04 1.50
CA PHE A 6 10.64 -0.94 0.39
C PHE A 6 9.89 -2.16 0.89
N CYS A 7 8.83 -2.55 0.18
CA CYS A 7 8.12 -3.80 0.47
C CYS A 7 8.93 -5.00 -0.04
N ASP A 8 9.26 -5.93 0.84
CA ASP A 8 9.96 -7.19 0.51
C ASP A 8 9.13 -8.15 -0.37
N GLY A 9 7.84 -7.86 -0.59
CA GLY A 9 6.95 -8.71 -1.40
C GLY A 9 6.70 -8.20 -2.83
N CYS A 10 6.73 -6.89 -3.05
CA CYS A 10 6.39 -6.30 -4.34
C CYS A 10 7.28 -5.12 -4.75
N ASN A 11 8.30 -4.81 -3.95
CA ASN A 11 9.25 -3.72 -4.17
C ASN A 11 8.63 -2.31 -4.27
N VAL A 12 7.40 -2.10 -3.78
CA VAL A 12 6.85 -0.74 -3.68
C VAL A 12 7.66 0.07 -2.67
N ALA A 13 8.03 1.29 -3.07
CA ALA A 13 8.78 2.24 -2.25
C ALA A 13 7.83 3.32 -1.73
N VAL A 14 7.87 3.58 -0.42
CA VAL A 14 7.04 4.60 0.24
C VAL A 14 7.81 5.31 1.33
N HIS A 15 7.53 6.59 1.57
CA HIS A 15 7.99 7.25 2.78
C HIS A 15 7.28 6.68 4.01
N GLN A 16 8.00 6.59 5.12
CA GLN A 16 7.47 6.11 6.41
C GLN A 16 6.21 6.88 6.80
N PHE A 17 6.28 8.21 6.79
CA PHE A 17 5.17 9.08 7.18
C PHE A 17 4.00 8.99 6.19
N CYS A 18 4.27 9.11 4.89
CA CYS A 18 3.21 9.10 3.86
C CYS A 18 2.39 7.80 3.88
N TYR A 19 3.00 6.66 4.21
CA TYR A 19 2.31 5.36 4.27
C TYR A 19 1.75 5.02 5.66
N GLY A 20 2.01 5.85 6.67
CA GLY A 20 1.59 5.60 8.05
C GLY A 20 2.34 4.45 8.72
N ILE A 21 3.63 4.27 8.41
CA ILE A 21 4.47 3.24 9.05
C ILE A 21 4.91 3.78 10.42
N ARG A 22 4.35 3.22 11.51
CA ARG A 22 4.64 3.66 12.88
C ARG A 22 6.12 3.54 13.25
N THR A 23 6.75 2.43 12.91
CA THR A 23 8.16 2.16 13.16
C THR A 23 8.69 1.33 12.02
N VAL A 24 9.84 1.72 11.45
CA VAL A 24 10.51 0.92 10.43
C VAL A 24 11.05 -0.34 11.11
N PRO A 25 10.63 -1.55 10.69
CA PRO A 25 11.14 -2.77 11.30
C PRO A 25 12.62 -2.97 10.94
N SER A 26 13.38 -3.61 11.83
CA SER A 26 14.77 -4.00 11.57
C SER A 26 14.88 -5.16 10.57
N ASP A 27 13.79 -5.93 10.43
CA ASP A 27 13.66 -7.04 9.49
C ASP A 27 12.77 -6.65 8.29
N LYS A 28 12.14 -7.64 7.66
CA LYS A 28 11.28 -7.47 6.48
C LYS A 28 10.05 -6.60 6.77
N TRP A 29 9.72 -5.74 5.82
CA TRP A 29 8.50 -4.95 5.80
C TRP A 29 7.61 -5.33 4.62
N PHE A 30 6.30 -5.33 4.85
CA PHE A 30 5.32 -5.64 3.80
C PHE A 30 4.21 -4.59 3.78
N CYS A 31 3.87 -4.14 2.58
CA CYS A 31 2.72 -3.25 2.38
C CYS A 31 1.41 -3.98 2.67
N ASP A 32 0.31 -3.23 2.80
CA ASP A 32 -0.97 -3.80 3.22
C ASP A 32 -1.54 -4.81 2.22
N VAL A 33 -1.22 -4.63 0.93
CA VAL A 33 -1.57 -5.59 -0.14
C VAL A 33 -0.86 -6.92 0.08
N CYS A 34 0.48 -6.90 0.23
CA CYS A 34 1.27 -8.10 0.44
C CYS A 34 0.96 -8.79 1.78
N LYS A 35 0.64 -8.03 2.83
CA LYS A 35 0.16 -8.59 4.10
C LYS A 35 -1.15 -9.36 3.90
N GLY A 36 -2.13 -8.76 3.21
CA GLY A 36 -3.41 -9.40 2.92
C GLY A 36 -3.24 -10.68 2.08
N ALA A 37 -2.43 -10.62 1.01
CA ALA A 37 -2.15 -11.76 0.13
C ALA A 37 -1.50 -12.96 0.84
N ARG A 38 -0.82 -12.75 1.97
CA ARG A 38 -0.23 -13.84 2.76
C ARG A 38 -1.12 -14.42 3.85
N THR A 39 -2.29 -13.81 4.07
CA THR A 39 -3.26 -14.28 5.08
C THR A 39 -4.40 -15.11 4.50
N ARG A 40 -4.56 -15.13 3.18
CA ARG A 40 -5.61 -15.86 2.43
C ARG A 40 -5.00 -16.34 1.11
N ASP A 41 -5.58 -17.35 0.46
CA ASP A 41 -5.26 -17.87 -0.90
C ASP A 41 -5.40 -16.82 -2.04
N SER A 42 -5.17 -15.55 -1.76
CA SER A 42 -5.28 -14.44 -2.69
C SER A 42 -3.90 -14.16 -3.28
N THR A 43 -3.75 -14.46 -4.57
CA THR A 43 -2.61 -14.05 -5.42
C THR A 43 -2.59 -12.53 -5.70
N ALA A 44 -3.21 -11.72 -4.84
CA ALA A 44 -3.43 -10.31 -5.09
C ALA A 44 -2.12 -9.52 -5.12
N SER A 45 -1.66 -9.20 -6.32
CA SER A 45 -0.54 -8.30 -6.57
C SER A 45 -1.01 -6.85 -6.66
N PRO A 46 -0.20 -5.85 -6.23
CA PRO A 46 -0.50 -4.43 -6.44
C PRO A 46 -0.84 -4.06 -7.89
N SER A 47 -0.32 -4.78 -8.88
CA SER A 47 -0.64 -4.55 -10.31
C SER A 47 -2.06 -4.97 -10.70
N GLN A 48 -2.68 -5.88 -9.95
CA GLN A 48 -4.02 -6.39 -10.22
C GLN A 48 -5.12 -5.57 -9.53
N LEU A 49 -4.77 -4.86 -8.45
CA LEU A 49 -5.71 -3.99 -7.73
C LEU A 49 -6.14 -2.79 -8.58
N ARG A 50 -7.38 -2.36 -8.35
CA ARG A 50 -7.96 -1.14 -8.92
C ARG A 50 -8.16 -0.12 -7.81
N CYS A 51 -7.59 1.07 -8.00
CA CYS A 51 -7.90 2.23 -7.18
C CYS A 51 -9.34 2.67 -7.47
N GLN A 52 -10.13 2.95 -6.45
CA GLN A 52 -11.49 3.47 -6.64
C GLN A 52 -11.54 4.96 -7.03
N LEU A 53 -10.40 5.65 -6.97
CA LEU A 53 -10.31 7.09 -7.17
C LEU A 53 -9.59 7.49 -8.47
N CYS A 54 -8.96 6.53 -9.17
CA CYS A 54 -8.26 6.80 -10.43
C CYS A 54 -8.16 5.53 -11.29
N PRO A 55 -7.90 5.65 -12.60
CA PRO A 55 -7.78 4.50 -13.49
C PRO A 55 -6.41 3.80 -13.44
N GLN A 56 -5.45 4.31 -12.65
CA GLN A 56 -4.07 3.81 -12.62
C GLN A 56 -3.94 2.50 -11.85
N ARG A 57 -2.96 1.67 -12.24
CA ARG A 57 -2.63 0.37 -11.61
C ARG A 57 -1.25 0.41 -10.94
N GLY A 58 -0.99 -0.51 -10.02
CA GLY A 58 0.28 -0.58 -9.29
C GLY A 58 0.42 0.52 -8.25
N GLY A 59 1.60 0.69 -7.66
CA GLY A 59 1.86 1.71 -6.64
C GLY A 59 1.43 1.30 -5.22
N ALA A 60 1.36 2.29 -4.33
CA ALA A 60 1.12 2.11 -2.90
C ALA A 60 -0.38 2.24 -2.57
N PHE A 61 -0.95 1.18 -2.00
CA PHE A 61 -2.38 1.12 -1.67
C PHE A 61 -2.64 1.08 -0.17
N LYS A 62 -3.81 1.58 0.22
CA LYS A 62 -4.45 1.37 1.52
C LYS A 62 -5.86 0.80 1.32
N ARG A 63 -6.34 0.07 2.33
CA ARG A 63 -7.70 -0.46 2.35
C ARG A 63 -8.60 0.51 3.12
N THR A 64 -9.72 0.88 2.52
CA THR A 64 -10.74 1.73 3.15
C THR A 64 -11.61 0.92 4.11
N GLU A 65 -12.39 1.59 4.95
CA GLU A 65 -13.33 0.95 5.89
C GLU A 65 -14.42 0.13 5.18
N CYS A 66 -14.87 0.59 4.01
CA CYS A 66 -15.80 -0.16 3.14
C CYS A 66 -15.12 -1.32 2.37
N GLY A 67 -13.84 -1.59 2.66
CA GLY A 67 -13.10 -2.73 2.17
C GLY A 67 -12.53 -2.59 0.75
N GLN A 68 -12.62 -1.40 0.16
CA GLN A 68 -12.07 -1.08 -1.15
C GLN A 68 -10.59 -0.69 -1.07
N TRP A 69 -9.91 -0.67 -2.22
CA TRP A 69 -8.52 -0.26 -2.32
C TRP A 69 -8.40 1.10 -3.00
N VAL A 70 -7.58 1.97 -2.42
CA VAL A 70 -7.24 3.28 -2.97
C VAL A 70 -5.74 3.49 -2.90
N HIS A 71 -5.18 4.25 -3.84
CA HIS A 71 -3.80 4.71 -3.71
C HIS A 71 -3.69 5.66 -2.53
N VAL A 72 -2.57 5.58 -1.82
CA VAL A 72 -2.21 6.55 -0.77
C VAL A 72 -2.20 7.96 -1.34
N GLN A 73 -1.60 8.14 -2.52
CA GLN A 73 -1.57 9.41 -3.22
C GLN A 73 -2.98 9.90 -3.59
N CYS A 74 -3.87 9.04 -4.06
CA CYS A 74 -5.24 9.48 -4.40
C CYS A 74 -6.01 9.95 -3.16
N PHE A 75 -5.86 9.24 -2.03
CA PHE A 75 -6.48 9.63 -0.77
C PHE A 75 -5.95 10.98 -0.24
N LEU A 76 -4.65 11.27 -0.41
CA LEU A 76 -4.04 12.49 0.12
C LEU A 76 -4.41 13.76 -0.67
N TRP A 77 -4.78 13.64 -1.94
CA TRP A 77 -4.91 14.79 -2.85
C TRP A 77 -6.29 14.95 -3.48
N ILE A 78 -7.20 14.01 -3.27
CA ILE A 78 -8.60 14.15 -3.69
C ILE A 78 -9.38 14.64 -2.48
N PRO A 79 -9.90 15.88 -2.50
CA PRO A 79 -10.73 16.38 -1.42
C PRO A 79 -12.06 15.60 -1.35
N GLU A 80 -12.71 15.67 -0.20
CA GLU A 80 -14.06 15.13 0.02
C GLU A 80 -15.11 15.79 -0.89
#